data_AF-A0AAV5UDF0-F1
#
_entry.id   AF-A0AAV5UDF0-F1
#
_cell.length_a   1.000
_cell.length_b   1.000
_cell.length_c   1.000
_cell.angle_alpha   90.00
_cell.angle_beta   90.00
_cell.angle_gamma   90.00
#
_symmetry.space_group_name_H-M   'P 1'
#
loop_
_entity.id
_entity.type
_entity.pdbx_description
1 polymer ?
#
loop_
_entity_poly.entity_id
_entity_poly.type
_entity_poly.pdbx_seq_one_letter_code
_entity_poly.pdbx_strand_id
1 'polypeptide(L)'
;MSFQTNDMLNSMMNDSFLLDLTKSCKVLPLRECREVTPEAFHHLYKNMMEKSTKLRELDVYLSNEECTSFLKLIGIIFRGGKFFSNRSIEIYECLEIFDWGGSLARWIIFDGNIEISNYGFLLKLHESQE
;
A
#
# COMPACT_ATOMS: atom_id res chain seq x y z
N MET A 1 -22.05 -19.04 1.17
CA MET A 1 -22.28 -18.46 -0.17
C MET A 1 -21.38 -17.24 -0.35
N SER A 2 -20.06 -17.43 -0.44
CA SER A 2 -19.08 -16.32 -0.49
C SER A 2 -18.05 -16.44 -1.63
N PHE A 3 -17.97 -17.59 -2.31
CA PHE A 3 -16.97 -17.82 -3.35
C PHE A 3 -17.27 -17.06 -4.65
N GLN A 4 -18.54 -16.83 -5.01
CA GLN A 4 -18.89 -16.15 -6.27
C GLN A 4 -18.68 -14.63 -6.26
N THR A 5 -18.76 -13.99 -5.09
CA THR A 5 -18.69 -12.52 -5.00
C THR A 5 -17.25 -12.03 -5.17
N ASN A 6 -16.27 -12.79 -4.69
CA ASN A 6 -14.86 -12.40 -4.69
C ASN A 6 -14.22 -12.58 -6.05
N ASP A 7 -14.56 -13.65 -6.79
CA ASP A 7 -14.11 -13.85 -8.17
C ASP A 7 -14.67 -12.78 -9.10
N MET A 8 -15.93 -12.37 -8.88
CA MET A 8 -16.54 -11.28 -9.63
C MET A 8 -15.85 -9.94 -9.32
N LEU A 9 -15.55 -9.67 -8.05
CA LEU A 9 -14.84 -8.45 -7.63
C LEU A 9 -13.43 -8.38 -8.21
N ASN A 10 -12.68 -9.49 -8.19
CA ASN A 10 -11.36 -9.59 -8.84
C ASN A 10 -11.47 -9.35 -10.35
N SER A 11 -12.44 -9.99 -11.02
CA SER A 11 -12.62 -9.82 -12.48
C SER A 11 -13.03 -8.41 -12.92
N MET A 12 -13.65 -7.63 -12.03
CA MET A 12 -14.08 -6.26 -12.31
C MET A 12 -13.06 -5.21 -11.86
N MET A 13 -12.19 -5.55 -10.90
CA MET A 13 -11.21 -4.63 -10.35
C MET A 13 -10.00 -4.51 -11.28
N ASN A 14 -10.06 -3.54 -12.18
CA ASN A 14 -8.88 -3.07 -12.91
C ASN A 14 -8.39 -1.72 -12.35
N ASP A 15 -7.18 -1.33 -12.75
CA ASP A 15 -6.53 -0.09 -12.29
C ASP A 15 -7.41 1.16 -12.48
N SER A 16 -8.12 1.27 -13.60
CA SER A 16 -9.00 2.41 -13.88
C SER A 16 -10.18 2.46 -12.92
N PHE A 17 -10.85 1.33 -12.69
CA PHE A 17 -11.98 1.23 -11.77
C PHE A 17 -11.55 1.53 -10.33
N LEU A 18 -10.39 1.01 -9.93
CA LEU A 18 -9.79 1.30 -8.63
C LEU A 18 -9.57 2.82 -8.46
N LEU A 19 -8.93 3.46 -9.43
CA LEU A 19 -8.67 4.90 -9.40
C LEU A 19 -9.97 5.71 -9.28
N ASP A 20 -11.03 5.32 -9.97
CA ASP A 20 -12.33 5.99 -9.89
C ASP A 20 -13.03 5.80 -8.54
N LEU A 21 -12.93 4.61 -7.94
CA LEU A 21 -13.43 4.36 -6.58
C LEU A 21 -12.79 5.31 -5.57
N THR A 22 -11.49 5.58 -5.70
CA THR A 22 -10.76 6.42 -4.75
C THR A 22 -11.24 7.87 -4.72
N LYS A 23 -11.73 8.38 -5.86
CA LYS A 23 -12.32 9.72 -5.96
C LYS A 23 -13.63 9.84 -5.16
N SER A 24 -14.30 8.71 -4.90
CA SER A 24 -15.59 8.66 -4.24
C SER A 24 -15.51 8.22 -2.77
N CYS A 25 -14.52 7.39 -2.43
CA CYS A 25 -14.39 6.74 -1.13
C CYS A 25 -13.23 7.33 -0.31
N LYS A 26 -13.47 7.57 0.99
CA LYS A 26 -12.40 7.96 1.93
C LYS A 26 -11.58 6.78 2.44
N VAL A 27 -12.21 5.62 2.58
CA VAL A 27 -11.59 4.40 3.08
C VAL A 27 -11.97 3.27 2.13
N LEU A 28 -10.98 2.49 1.70
CA LEU A 28 -11.18 1.35 0.79
C LEU A 28 -10.49 0.10 1.34
N PRO A 29 -11.26 -0.84 1.93
CA PRO A 29 -10.76 -2.16 2.29
C PRO A 29 -10.84 -3.10 1.08
N LEU A 30 -9.70 -3.40 0.47
CA LEU A 30 -9.51 -4.26 -0.70
C LEU A 30 -8.66 -5.50 -0.40
N ARG A 31 -8.66 -5.99 0.84
CA ARG A 31 -7.87 -7.17 1.28
C ARG A 31 -8.07 -8.42 0.43
N GLU A 32 -9.22 -8.55 -0.24
CA GLU A 32 -9.54 -9.70 -1.08
C GLU A 32 -9.16 -9.51 -2.55
N CYS A 33 -8.76 -8.29 -2.95
CA CYS A 33 -8.35 -7.97 -4.30
C CYS A 33 -6.87 -8.27 -4.52
N ARG A 34 -6.56 -9.16 -5.48
CA ARG A 34 -5.19 -9.62 -5.74
C ARG A 34 -4.58 -9.09 -7.05
N GLU A 35 -5.37 -8.38 -7.87
CA GLU A 35 -4.96 -8.00 -9.23
C GLU A 35 -4.47 -6.54 -9.33
N VAL A 36 -4.22 -5.86 -8.21
CA VAL A 36 -3.80 -4.45 -8.24
C VAL A 36 -2.29 -4.36 -8.45
N THR A 37 -1.90 -3.67 -9.52
CA THR A 37 -0.49 -3.53 -9.91
C THR A 37 0.28 -2.54 -9.02
N PRO A 38 1.61 -2.69 -8.85
CA PRO A 38 2.45 -1.69 -8.19
C PRO A 38 2.34 -0.29 -8.79
N GLU A 39 2.15 -0.20 -10.10
CA GLU A 39 1.95 1.06 -10.84
C GLU A 39 0.64 1.75 -10.46
N ALA A 40 -0.45 0.99 -10.34
CA ALA A 40 -1.73 1.52 -9.83
C ALA A 40 -1.57 2.07 -8.41
N PHE A 41 -0.87 1.33 -7.54
CA PHE A 41 -0.55 1.82 -6.19
C PHE A 41 0.26 3.09 -6.18
N HIS A 42 1.28 3.18 -7.03
CA HIS A 42 2.07 4.39 -7.16
C HIS A 42 1.21 5.58 -7.61
N HIS A 43 0.26 5.36 -8.53
CA HIS A 43 -0.65 6.40 -8.97
C HIS A 43 -1.61 6.84 -7.84
N LEU A 44 -2.12 5.89 -7.05
CA LEU A 44 -2.94 6.16 -5.87
C LEU A 44 -2.18 6.95 -4.81
N TYR A 45 -0.98 6.51 -4.50
CA TYR A 45 -0.08 7.19 -3.57
C TYR A 45 0.14 8.64 -4.01
N LYS A 46 0.44 8.89 -5.30
CA LYS A 46 0.56 10.24 -5.85
C LYS A 46 -0.73 11.04 -5.69
N ASN A 47 -1.88 10.46 -6.03
CA ASN A 47 -3.16 11.14 -5.90
C ASN A 47 -3.49 11.52 -4.45
N MET A 48 -3.14 10.66 -3.49
CA MET A 48 -3.28 10.95 -2.06
C MET A 48 -2.37 12.11 -1.63
N MET A 49 -1.10 12.10 -2.06
CA MET A 49 -0.13 13.17 -1.80
C MET A 49 -0.58 14.51 -2.39
N GLU A 50 -1.06 14.50 -3.63
CA GLU A 50 -1.55 15.68 -4.36
C GLU A 50 -2.94 16.13 -3.90
N LYS A 51 -3.58 15.40 -2.98
CA LYS A 51 -4.96 15.62 -2.51
C LYS A 51 -5.98 15.65 -3.65
N SER A 52 -5.68 14.98 -4.77
CA SER A 52 -6.56 14.89 -5.96
C SER A 52 -7.62 13.79 -5.83
N THR A 53 -7.59 13.04 -4.72
CA THR A 53 -8.54 11.98 -4.37
C THR A 53 -9.15 12.20 -2.98
N LYS A 54 -10.33 11.62 -2.74
CA LYS A 54 -10.96 11.61 -1.41
C LYS A 54 -10.40 10.54 -0.50
N LEU A 55 -9.67 9.57 -1.07
CA LEU A 55 -9.05 8.49 -0.35
C LEU A 55 -8.08 9.01 0.73
N ARG A 56 -8.22 8.41 1.90
CA ARG A 56 -7.42 8.65 3.11
C ARG A 56 -6.80 7.36 3.61
N GLU A 57 -7.46 6.23 3.40
CA GLU A 57 -6.99 4.94 3.86
C GLU A 57 -7.30 3.86 2.82
N LEU A 58 -6.29 3.06 2.48
CA LEU A 58 -6.39 1.94 1.55
C LEU A 58 -5.69 0.74 2.17
N ASP A 59 -6.46 -0.32 2.38
CA ASP A 59 -5.99 -1.57 2.96
C ASP A 59 -6.14 -2.67 1.92
N VAL A 60 -5.04 -3.27 1.50
CA VAL A 60 -4.99 -4.20 0.38
C VAL A 60 -3.98 -5.30 0.63
N TYR A 61 -4.11 -6.40 -0.11
CA TYR A 61 -3.08 -7.42 -0.11
C TYR A 61 -2.07 -7.14 -1.23
N LEU A 62 -0.78 -7.05 -0.88
CA LEU A 62 0.32 -7.07 -1.83
C LEU A 62 1.26 -8.24 -1.49
N SER A 63 1.73 -8.93 -2.52
CA SER A 63 2.88 -9.82 -2.37
C SER A 63 4.14 -9.03 -1.99
N ASN A 64 5.13 -9.72 -1.44
CA ASN A 64 6.42 -9.10 -1.11
C ASN A 64 7.11 -8.49 -2.34
N GLU A 65 6.94 -9.09 -3.51
CA GLU A 65 7.49 -8.58 -4.77
C GLU A 65 6.79 -7.28 -5.20
N GLU A 66 5.46 -7.25 -5.19
CA GLU A 66 4.68 -6.05 -5.55
C GLU A 66 4.95 -4.90 -4.60
N CYS A 67 5.00 -5.19 -3.29
CA CYS A 67 5.35 -4.22 -2.26
C CYS A 67 6.77 -3.65 -2.48
N THR A 68 7.75 -4.51 -2.78
CA THR A 68 9.12 -4.07 -3.10
C THR A 68 9.16 -3.22 -4.37
N SER A 69 8.40 -3.58 -5.40
CA SER A 69 8.29 -2.83 -6.65
C SER A 69 7.64 -1.46 -6.43
N PHE A 70 6.56 -1.40 -5.65
CA PHE A 70 5.92 -0.14 -5.26
C PHE A 70 6.87 0.77 -4.48
N LEU A 71 7.58 0.23 -3.48
CA LEU A 71 8.56 1.01 -2.71
C LEU A 71 9.62 1.63 -3.64
N LYS A 72 10.14 0.87 -4.60
CA LYS A 72 11.08 1.38 -5.60
C LYS A 72 10.49 2.52 -6.43
N LEU A 73 9.22 2.42 -6.84
CA LEU A 73 8.53 3.47 -7.59
C LEU A 73 8.43 4.79 -6.82
N ILE A 74 8.26 4.73 -5.50
CA ILE A 74 8.25 5.92 -4.62
C ILE A 74 9.65 6.33 -4.11
N GLY A 75 10.71 5.72 -4.63
CA GLY A 75 12.09 6.07 -4.30
C GLY A 75 12.58 5.53 -2.95
N ILE A 76 12.03 4.40 -2.50
CA ILE A 76 12.44 3.68 -1.30
C ILE A 76 13.00 2.31 -1.69
N ILE A 77 14.19 1.98 -1.20
CA ILE A 77 14.88 0.73 -1.51
C ILE A 77 15.08 -0.05 -0.22
N PHE A 78 14.67 -1.31 -0.18
CA PHE A 78 15.00 -2.24 0.90
C PHE A 78 16.18 -3.12 0.50
N ARG A 79 17.29 -3.04 1.25
CA ARG A 79 18.51 -3.85 0.98
C ARG A 79 19.20 -4.20 2.29
N GLY A 80 19.45 -5.49 2.51
CA GLY A 80 20.18 -5.98 3.69
C GLY A 80 19.53 -5.60 5.02
N GLY A 81 18.19 -5.73 5.11
CA GLY A 81 17.44 -5.43 6.34
C GLY A 81 17.21 -3.93 6.60
N LYS A 82 17.61 -3.05 5.68
CA LYS A 82 17.52 -1.59 5.85
C LYS A 82 16.80 -0.92 4.69
N PHE A 83 16.08 0.14 5.00
CA PHE A 83 15.46 1.02 4.02
C PHE A 83 16.38 2.21 3.70
N PHE A 84 16.43 2.55 2.42
CA PHE A 84 17.18 3.69 1.89
C PHE A 84 16.22 4.55 1.08
N SER A 85 16.29 5.87 1.26
CA SER A 85 15.54 6.82 0.45
C SER A 85 16.32 8.12 0.31
N ASN A 86 16.09 8.83 -0.80
CA ASN A 86 16.65 10.17 -1.03
C ASN A 86 15.84 11.27 -0.33
N ARG A 87 14.64 10.95 0.17
CA ARG A 87 13.77 11.83 0.95
C ARG A 87 13.78 11.40 2.42
N SER A 88 13.45 12.34 3.30
CA SER A 88 13.27 12.05 4.73
C SER A 88 12.11 11.07 4.91
N ILE A 89 12.38 9.94 5.54
CA ILE A 89 11.38 8.96 5.96
C ILE A 89 11.68 8.55 7.40
N GLU A 90 10.62 8.23 8.14
CA GLU A 90 10.69 7.66 9.48
C GLU A 90 10.30 6.18 9.41
N ILE A 91 10.97 5.35 10.21
CA ILE A 91 10.76 3.90 10.25
C ILE A 91 10.53 3.53 11.71
N TYR A 92 9.31 3.13 12.07
CA TYR A 92 8.93 2.95 13.48
C TYR A 92 9.01 1.50 13.96
N GLU A 93 8.72 0.54 13.09
CA GLU A 93 8.81 -0.88 13.41
C GLU A 93 9.57 -1.57 12.28
N CYS A 94 10.53 -2.43 12.64
CA CYS A 94 11.16 -3.37 11.72
C CYS A 94 11.36 -4.67 12.50
N LEU A 95 10.30 -5.49 12.56
CA LEU A 95 10.31 -6.77 13.28
C LEU A 95 10.49 -7.89 12.27
N GLU A 96 11.65 -8.56 12.29
CA GLU A 96 11.84 -9.82 11.57
C GLU A 96 11.10 -10.93 12.33
N ILE A 97 9.94 -11.34 11.83
CA ILE A 97 9.23 -12.51 12.32
C ILE A 97 9.78 -13.71 11.56
N PHE A 98 10.53 -14.57 12.25
CA PHE A 98 10.95 -15.86 11.71
C PHE A 98 9.79 -16.85 11.82
N ASP A 99 9.23 -17.25 10.68
CA ASP A 99 8.36 -18.42 10.59
C ASP A 99 9.16 -19.59 10.00
N TRP A 100 8.62 -20.82 10.11
CA TRP A 100 9.22 -22.10 9.72
C TRP A 100 9.58 -22.26 8.22
N GLY A 101 9.54 -21.17 7.45
CA GLY A 101 9.94 -21.10 6.04
C GLY A 101 10.53 -19.75 5.59
N GLY A 102 10.79 -18.79 6.48
CA GLY A 102 11.39 -17.49 6.10
C GLY A 102 11.25 -16.37 7.14
N SER A 103 11.93 -15.25 6.89
CA SER A 103 11.79 -14.00 7.68
C SER A 103 10.73 -13.09 7.03
N LEU A 104 9.63 -12.83 7.75
CA LEU A 104 8.66 -11.80 7.42
C LEU A 104 9.03 -10.53 8.20
N ALA A 105 9.68 -9.57 7.55
CA ALA A 105 9.95 -8.27 8.16
C ALA A 105 8.64 -7.46 8.19
N ARG A 106 8.09 -7.17 9.38
CA ARG A 106 7.02 -6.19 9.55
C ARG A 106 7.62 -4.80 9.63
N TRP A 107 7.10 -3.86 8.86
CA TRP A 107 7.54 -2.48 8.93
C TRP A 107 6.44 -1.45 8.74
N ILE A 108 6.71 -0.27 9.28
CA ILE A 108 5.90 0.94 9.12
C ILE A 108 6.84 2.06 8.70
N ILE A 109 6.58 2.65 7.54
CA ILE A 109 7.32 3.79 6.99
C ILE A 109 6.38 4.99 6.96
N PHE A 110 6.85 6.12 7.45
CA PHE A 110 6.16 7.40 7.32
C PHE A 110 7.01 8.36 6.50
N ASP A 111 6.41 8.98 5.48
CA ASP A 111 7.12 9.90 4.57
C ASP A 111 6.85 11.39 4.87
N GLY A 112 6.25 11.69 6.02
CA GLY A 112 5.81 13.02 6.41
C GLY A 112 4.33 13.29 6.15
N ASN A 113 3.68 12.55 5.25
CA ASN A 113 2.25 12.69 4.96
C ASN A 113 1.51 11.35 4.95
N ILE A 114 2.15 10.28 4.46
CA ILE A 114 1.55 8.95 4.29
C ILE A 114 2.33 7.94 5.13
N GLU A 115 1.57 7.14 5.87
CA GLU A 115 2.02 5.91 6.52
C GLU A 115 1.84 4.74 5.54
N ILE A 116 2.89 3.93 5.41
CA ILE A 116 2.97 2.73 4.57
C ILE A 116 3.34 1.58 5.49
N SER A 117 2.49 0.55 5.58
CA SER A 117 2.81 -0.66 6.36
C SER A 117 2.57 -1.93 5.55
N ASN A 118 3.24 -3.03 5.91
CA ASN A 118 3.15 -4.30 5.18
C ASN A 118 2.39 -5.42 5.93
N TYR A 119 1.70 -5.11 7.02
CA TYR A 119 0.81 -6.06 7.72
C TYR A 119 -0.63 -5.92 7.19
N GLY A 120 -0.92 -6.57 6.06
CA GLY A 120 -2.11 -6.23 5.27
C GLY A 120 -1.92 -4.84 4.69
N PHE A 121 -1.15 -4.79 3.59
CA PHE A 121 -0.52 -3.59 3.06
C PHE A 121 -1.44 -2.35 3.14
N LEU A 122 -1.04 -1.37 3.93
CA LEU A 122 -1.85 -0.20 4.27
C LEU A 122 -1.17 1.07 3.77
N LEU A 123 -1.93 1.90 3.06
CA LEU A 123 -1.60 3.30 2.80
C LEU A 123 -2.57 4.18 3.59
N LYS A 124 -2.04 5.02 4.47
CA LYS A 124 -2.85 5.91 5.30
C LYS A 124 -2.32 7.34 5.27
N LEU A 125 -3.13 8.28 4.80
CA LEU A 125 -2.83 9.70 4.79
C LEU A 125 -3.06 10.29 6.20
N HIS A 126 -2.03 10.92 6.74
CA HIS A 126 -2.12 11.74 7.94
C HIS A 126 -2.39 13.19 7.51
N GLU A 127 -3.55 13.72 7.87
CA GLU A 127 -3.81 15.14 7.73
C GLU A 127 -3.05 15.88 8.85
N SER A 128 -2.17 16.80 8.47
CA SER A 128 -1.52 17.71 9.41
C SER A 128 -2.62 18.42 10.22
N GLN A 129 -2.56 18.34 11.55
CA GLN A 129 -3.38 19.20 12.40
C GLN A 129 -2.80 20.61 12.30
N GLU A 130 -3.36 21.42 11.40
CA GLU A 130 -3.19 22.89 11.42
C GLU A 130 -3.87 23.50 12.65
#